data_AF-A0A8T0VR19-F1
#
_entry.id   AF-A0A8T0VR19-F1
#
_cell.length_a   1.000
_cell.length_b   1.000
_cell.length_c   1.000
_cell.angle_alpha   90.00
_cell.angle_beta   90.00
_cell.angle_gamma   90.00
#
_symmetry.space_group_name_H-M   'P 1'
#
loop_
_entity.id
_entity.type
_entity.pdbx_description
1 polymer ?
#
loop_
_entity_poly.entity_id
_entity_poly.type
_entity_poly.pdbx_seq_one_letter_code
_entity_poly.pdbx_strand_id
1 'polypeptide(L)'
;MQKPMEKRIRRCGNLLAVVALALVVSAMLPPSGEAKLSPDYYRSTCPDVEAIVRAVVAKKVKETFVTVPATLRLFFHDCFVEVSHIHLCLQLLVRAINRKDPSETEPDSCQNLAF
;
A
#
# COMPACT_ATOMS: atom_id res chain seq x y z
N MET A 1 47.60 22.40 4.94
CA MET A 1 46.15 22.64 5.09
C MET A 1 45.50 22.63 3.71
N GLN A 2 44.92 21.51 3.27
CA GLN A 2 43.97 21.43 2.14
C GLN A 2 43.42 19.99 2.06
N LYS A 3 42.19 19.84 1.55
CA LYS A 3 41.43 18.59 1.29
C LYS A 3 40.31 18.11 2.26
N PRO A 4 39.53 18.98 2.94
CA PRO A 4 38.18 18.59 3.35
C PRO A 4 37.17 18.63 2.18
N MET A 5 37.47 19.38 1.11
CA MET A 5 36.54 19.66 -0.01
C MET A 5 36.45 18.52 -1.04
N GLU A 6 37.55 17.82 -1.34
CA GLU A 6 37.57 16.68 -2.28
C GLU A 6 36.82 15.46 -1.72
N LYS A 7 36.81 15.32 -0.38
CA LYS A 7 36.06 14.31 0.37
C LYS A 7 34.55 14.61 0.40
N ARG A 8 34.15 15.87 0.25
CA ARG A 8 32.74 16.30 0.08
C ARG A 8 32.28 16.04 -1.36
N ILE A 9 33.11 16.34 -2.36
CA ILE A 9 32.82 16.09 -3.78
C ILE A 9 32.66 14.59 -4.07
N ARG A 10 33.56 13.74 -3.53
CA ARG A 10 33.41 12.26 -3.63
C ARG A 10 32.20 11.73 -2.86
N ARG A 11 31.85 12.33 -1.72
CA ARG A 11 30.64 11.97 -0.95
C ARG A 11 29.36 12.30 -1.71
N CYS A 12 29.31 13.44 -2.39
CA CYS A 12 28.17 13.80 -3.23
C CYS A 12 28.06 12.89 -4.46
N GLY A 13 29.18 12.55 -5.10
CA GLY A 13 29.18 11.61 -6.23
C GLY A 13 28.71 10.21 -5.84
N ASN A 14 29.20 9.67 -4.72
CA ASN A 14 28.75 8.38 -4.20
C ASN A 14 27.29 8.42 -3.74
N LEU A 15 26.86 9.53 -3.12
CA LEU A 15 25.46 9.71 -2.73
C LEU A 15 24.53 9.76 -3.96
N LEU A 16 24.93 10.48 -5.01
CA LEU A 16 24.18 10.57 -6.26
C LEU A 16 24.10 9.21 -6.97
N ALA A 17 25.19 8.44 -6.96
CA ALA A 17 25.23 7.09 -7.51
C ALA A 17 24.34 6.11 -6.73
N VAL A 18 24.32 6.19 -5.40
CA VAL A 18 23.44 5.37 -4.55
C VAL A 18 21.97 5.74 -4.79
N VAL A 19 21.65 7.03 -4.92
CA VAL A 19 20.29 7.49 -5.24
C VAL A 19 19.86 7.01 -6.63
N ALA A 20 20.72 7.14 -7.64
CA ALA A 20 20.43 6.65 -8.99
C ALA A 20 20.23 5.12 -9.00
N LEU A 21 21.06 4.37 -8.29
CA LEU A 21 20.94 2.92 -8.16
C LEU A 21 19.63 2.52 -7.45
N ALA A 22 19.26 3.20 -6.37
CA ALA A 22 18.03 2.95 -5.64
C ALA A 22 16.78 3.23 -6.50
N LEU A 23 16.80 4.32 -7.29
CA LEU A 23 15.73 4.65 -8.23
C LEU A 23 15.59 3.57 -9.31
N VAL A 24 16.70 3.10 -9.88
CA VAL A 24 16.69 2.00 -10.87
C VAL A 24 16.14 0.73 -10.24
N VAL A 25 16.61 0.33 -9.05
CA VAL A 25 16.12 -0.88 -8.35
C VAL A 25 14.62 -0.79 -8.05
N SER A 26 14.13 0.39 -7.63
CA SER A 26 12.70 0.60 -7.36
C SER A 26 11.84 0.50 -8.63
N ALA A 27 12.35 0.96 -9.78
CA ALA A 27 11.66 0.86 -11.06
C ALA A 27 11.65 -0.56 -11.64
N MET A 28 12.58 -1.42 -11.21
CA MET A 28 12.63 -2.83 -11.60
C MET A 28 11.80 -3.73 -10.70
N LEU A 29 11.26 -3.21 -9.58
CA LEU A 29 10.42 -4.00 -8.70
C LEU A 29 9.04 -4.17 -9.36
N PRO A 30 8.60 -5.41 -9.65
CA PRO A 30 7.28 -5.62 -10.22
C PRO A 30 6.23 -5.04 -9.27
N PRO A 31 5.16 -4.40 -9.78
CA PRO A 31 4.05 -3.98 -8.95
C PRO A 31 3.59 -5.19 -8.13
N SER A 32 3.65 -5.07 -6.81
CA SER A 32 3.25 -6.14 -5.92
C SER A 32 1.74 -6.36 -6.06
N GLY A 33 1.37 -7.41 -6.79
CA GLY A 33 0.03 -7.97 -6.83
C GLY A 33 -0.89 -7.32 -7.85
N GLU A 34 -0.82 -7.76 -9.10
CA GLU A 34 -2.05 -7.81 -9.89
C GLU A 34 -2.92 -8.92 -9.29
N ALA A 35 -3.82 -8.55 -8.39
CA ALA A 35 -4.90 -9.44 -8.00
C ALA A 35 -5.67 -9.76 -9.28
N LYS A 36 -5.49 -10.97 -9.81
CA LYS A 36 -6.13 -11.43 -11.04
C LYS A 36 -7.61 -11.65 -10.77
N LEU A 37 -8.34 -10.54 -10.73
CA LEU A 37 -9.78 -10.51 -10.57
C LEU A 37 -10.40 -11.05 -11.86
N SER A 38 -11.30 -12.01 -11.69
CA SER A 38 -12.12 -12.54 -12.77
C SER A 38 -13.57 -12.44 -12.34
N PRO A 39 -14.47 -11.93 -13.19
CA PRO A 39 -15.90 -11.92 -12.87
C PRO A 39 -16.44 -13.34 -12.63
N ASP A 40 -15.86 -14.35 -13.29
CA ASP A 40 -16.28 -15.75 -13.17
C ASP A 40 -15.47 -16.54 -12.11
N TYR A 41 -14.84 -15.88 -11.15
CA TYR A 41 -13.93 -16.54 -10.20
C TYR A 41 -14.57 -17.75 -9.47
N TYR A 42 -15.85 -17.64 -9.12
CA TYR A 42 -16.58 -18.69 -8.40
C TYR A 42 -17.32 -19.68 -9.29
N ARG A 43 -17.22 -19.57 -10.62
CA ARG A 43 -18.04 -20.37 -11.56
C ARG A 43 -17.92 -21.88 -11.37
N SER A 44 -16.75 -22.39 -10.98
CA SER A 44 -16.51 -23.82 -10.78
C SER A 44 -16.77 -24.31 -9.34
N THR A 45 -16.74 -23.42 -8.35
CA THR A 45 -16.85 -23.77 -6.93
C THR A 45 -18.23 -23.46 -6.37
N CYS A 46 -18.80 -22.31 -6.72
CA CYS A 46 -20.13 -21.87 -6.31
C CYS A 46 -20.74 -20.97 -7.40
N PRO A 47 -21.41 -21.54 -8.42
CA PRO A 47 -21.93 -20.78 -9.56
C PRO A 47 -23.05 -19.82 -9.17
N ASP A 48 -23.78 -20.10 -8.08
CA ASP A 48 -24.93 -19.31 -7.64
C ASP A 48 -24.58 -18.19 -6.66
N VAL A 49 -23.29 -17.98 -6.35
CA VAL A 49 -22.86 -17.02 -5.33
C VAL A 49 -23.41 -15.61 -5.59
N GLU A 50 -23.35 -15.15 -6.84
CA GLU A 50 -23.83 -13.81 -7.20
C GLU A 50 -25.35 -13.68 -7.01
N ALA A 51 -26.09 -14.74 -7.35
CA ALA A 51 -27.54 -14.79 -7.19
C ALA A 51 -27.93 -14.78 -5.71
N ILE A 52 -27.24 -15.57 -4.89
CA ILE A 52 -27.46 -15.65 -3.43
C ILE A 52 -27.19 -14.28 -2.79
N VAL A 53 -26.04 -13.68 -3.07
CA VAL A 53 -25.67 -12.36 -2.53
C VAL A 53 -26.70 -11.31 -2.93
N ARG A 54 -27.10 -11.28 -4.21
CA ARG A 54 -28.12 -10.34 -4.71
C ARG A 54 -29.47 -10.52 -3.99
N ALA A 55 -29.91 -11.76 -3.79
CA ALA A 55 -31.17 -12.04 -3.10
C ALA A 55 -31.15 -11.56 -1.63
N VAL A 56 -30.05 -11.81 -0.92
CA VAL A 56 -29.87 -11.38 0.47
C VAL A 56 -29.83 -9.85 0.56
N VAL A 57 -29.04 -9.19 -0.28
CA VAL A 57 -28.95 -7.72 -0.31
C VAL A 57 -30.32 -7.12 -0.64
N ALA A 58 -31.02 -7.61 -1.65
CA ALA A 58 -32.35 -7.12 -2.01
C ALA A 58 -33.37 -7.28 -0.87
N LYS A 59 -33.32 -8.40 -0.13
CA LYS A 59 -34.15 -8.60 1.06
C LYS A 59 -33.82 -7.56 2.13
N LYS A 60 -32.54 -7.33 2.42
CA LYS A 60 -32.10 -6.38 3.45
C LYS A 60 -32.41 -4.93 3.11
N VAL A 61 -32.30 -4.55 1.84
CA VAL A 61 -32.71 -3.22 1.38
C VAL A 61 -34.20 -2.97 1.58
N LYS A 62 -35.04 -4.01 1.41
CA LYS A 62 -36.49 -3.92 1.70
C LYS A 62 -36.79 -3.82 3.20
N GLU A 63 -35.98 -4.45 4.05
CA GLU A 63 -36.12 -4.34 5.51
C GLU A 63 -35.67 -2.96 6.02
N THR A 64 -34.54 -2.44 5.50
CA THR A 64 -34.05 -1.11 5.84
C THR A 64 -33.23 -0.49 4.71
N PHE A 65 -33.58 0.73 4.33
CA PHE A 65 -32.86 1.48 3.29
C PHE A 65 -31.41 1.82 3.71
N VAL A 66 -31.12 1.85 5.02
CA VAL A 66 -29.78 2.16 5.56
C VAL A 66 -28.74 1.11 5.16
N THR A 67 -29.16 -0.10 4.75
CA THR A 67 -28.24 -1.15 4.28
C THR A 67 -27.37 -0.71 3.11
N VAL A 68 -27.92 0.01 2.12
CA VAL A 68 -27.15 0.41 0.92
C VAL A 68 -25.95 1.32 1.27
N PRO A 69 -26.16 2.49 1.92
CA PRO A 69 -25.03 3.35 2.28
C PRO A 69 -24.10 2.72 3.32
N ALA A 70 -24.61 1.87 4.22
CA ALA A 70 -23.78 1.18 5.20
C ALA A 70 -22.83 0.16 4.56
N THR A 71 -23.33 -0.68 3.65
CA THR A 71 -22.50 -1.66 2.93
C THR A 71 -21.46 -0.97 2.05
N LEU A 72 -21.82 0.14 1.39
CA LEU A 72 -20.88 0.90 0.57
C LEU A 72 -19.77 1.53 1.42
N ARG A 73 -20.13 2.11 2.58
CA ARG A 73 -19.14 2.66 3.52
C ARG A 73 -18.20 1.58 4.05
N LEU A 74 -18.72 0.39 4.36
CA LEU A 74 -17.91 -0.74 4.81
C LEU A 74 -16.92 -1.18 3.72
N PHE A 75 -17.38 -1.33 2.48
CA PHE A 75 -16.51 -1.66 1.34
C PHE A 75 -15.38 -0.64 1.17
N PHE A 76 -15.71 0.65 1.21
CA PHE A 76 -14.68 1.70 1.14
C PHE A 76 -13.76 1.71 2.35
N HIS A 77 -14.25 1.36 3.54
CA HIS A 77 -13.43 1.28 4.74
C HIS A 77 -12.40 0.15 4.61
N ASP A 78 -12.81 -1.03 4.16
CA ASP A 78 -11.92 -2.20 4.01
C ASP A 78 -10.88 -1.95 2.90
N CYS A 79 -11.27 -1.36 1.78
CA CYS A 79 -10.34 -1.05 0.69
C CYS A 79 -9.43 0.15 0.98
N PHE A 80 -9.90 1.18 1.70
CA PHE A 80 -9.08 2.36 2.00
C PHE A 80 -7.95 2.06 2.99
N VAL A 81 -8.18 1.15 3.93
CA VAL A 81 -7.16 0.68 4.86
C VAL A 81 -6.05 -0.08 4.10
N GLU A 82 -6.39 -0.82 3.05
CA GLU A 82 -5.40 -1.55 2.22
C GLU A 82 -4.57 -0.65 1.30
N VAL A 83 -5.17 0.31 0.58
CA VAL A 83 -4.41 1.26 -0.27
C VAL A 83 -3.51 2.20 0.54
N SER A 84 -3.79 2.35 1.83
CA SER A 84 -2.93 3.06 2.77
C SER A 84 -1.56 2.39 2.87
N HIS A 85 -1.45 1.05 2.77
CA HIS A 85 -0.15 0.39 2.90
C HIS A 85 0.80 0.71 1.72
N ILE A 86 0.27 0.87 0.51
CA ILE A 86 1.08 1.21 -0.68
C ILE A 86 1.50 2.68 -0.64
N HIS A 87 0.58 3.59 -0.29
CA HIS A 87 0.88 5.02 -0.20
C HIS A 87 1.77 5.36 1.01
N LEU A 88 1.53 4.73 2.16
CA LEU A 88 2.33 4.90 3.37
C LEU A 88 3.74 4.31 3.18
N CYS A 89 3.89 3.15 2.54
CA CYS A 89 5.21 2.58 2.28
C CYS A 89 6.02 3.47 1.32
N LEU A 90 5.41 4.02 0.28
CA LEU A 90 6.06 4.99 -0.60
C LEU A 90 6.43 6.28 0.15
N GLN A 91 5.57 6.79 1.02
CA GLN A 91 5.90 7.98 1.82
C GLN A 91 6.96 7.72 2.89
N LEU A 92 6.98 6.54 3.53
CA LEU A 92 8.03 6.14 4.47
C LEU A 92 9.37 5.96 3.76
N LEU A 93 9.38 5.39 2.55
CA LEU A 93 10.56 5.30 1.71
C LEU A 93 11.09 6.69 1.32
N VAL A 94 10.21 7.60 0.87
CA VAL A 94 10.59 8.98 0.52
C VAL A 94 11.09 9.76 1.74
N ARG A 95 10.51 9.55 2.94
CA ARG A 95 10.99 10.12 4.21
C ARG A 95 12.32 9.53 4.65
N ALA A 96 12.53 8.21 4.51
CA ALA A 96 13.79 7.55 4.81
C ALA A 96 14.92 8.01 3.87
N ILE A 97 14.61 8.28 2.60
CA ILE A 97 15.57 8.83 1.62
C ILE A 97 15.85 10.32 1.89
N ASN A 98 14.86 11.10 2.35
CA ASN A 98 15.04 12.51 2.68
C ASN A 98 15.62 12.77 4.08
N ARG A 99 15.57 11.80 5.01
CA ARG A 99 16.24 11.95 6.31
C ARG A 99 17.75 11.85 6.14
N LYS A 100 18.39 13.02 6.22
CA LYS A 100 19.83 13.16 6.40
C LYS A 100 20.20 12.63 7.79
N ASP A 101 20.96 11.53 7.80
CA ASP A 101 21.59 10.82 8.92
C ASP A 101 20.73 9.81 9.73
N PRO A 102 21.27 8.60 10.05
CA PRO A 102 20.57 7.50 10.67
C PRO A 102 20.85 7.46 12.19
N SER A 103 20.02 8.12 12.97
CA SER A 103 19.86 7.87 14.40
C SER A 103 18.45 8.32 14.75
N GLU A 104 17.81 7.68 15.73
CA GLU A 104 16.35 7.71 15.96
C GLU A 104 15.59 6.75 15.01
N THR A 105 16.04 5.50 15.00
CA THR A 105 15.10 4.37 14.85
C THR A 105 14.33 4.31 16.17
N GLU A 106 13.10 4.81 16.19
CA GLU A 106 12.12 4.40 17.21
C GLU A 106 11.09 3.51 16.51
N PRO A 107 11.14 2.19 16.71
CA PRO A 107 10.31 1.23 16.02
C PRO A 107 9.07 0.92 16.87
N ASP A 108 8.12 1.85 17.02
CA ASP A 108 6.92 1.57 17.82
C ASP A 108 5.65 2.13 17.18
N SER A 109 5.20 1.50 16.08
CA SER A 109 3.77 1.49 15.73
C SER A 109 3.40 0.49 14.63
N CYS A 110 3.80 -0.77 14.80
CA CYS A 110 3.17 -1.86 14.03
C CYS A 110 3.03 -3.15 14.84
N GLN A 111 2.83 -3.03 16.15
CA GLN A 111 2.60 -4.18 17.04
C GLN A 111 1.22 -4.18 17.72
N ASN A 112 0.31 -3.29 17.33
CA ASN A 112 -1.04 -3.23 17.92
C ASN A 112 -2.19 -3.12 16.90
N LEU A 113 -2.05 -3.70 15.72
CA LEU A 113 -3.19 -4.00 14.85
C LEU A 113 -3.28 -5.52 14.64
N ALA A 114 -3.26 -6.24 15.77
CA ALA A 114 -3.97 -7.49 15.90
C ALA A 114 -5.43 -7.12 16.20
N PHE A 115 -6.29 -7.27 15.20
CA PHE A 115 -7.66 -7.69 15.43
C PHE A 115 -7.79 -9.10 14.84
#